data_AF-E3CPX1-F1
#
_entry.id   AF-E3CPX1-F1
#
_cell.length_a   1.000
_cell.length_b   1.000
_cell.length_c   1.000
_cell.angle_alpha   90.00
_cell.angle_beta   90.00
_cell.angle_gamma   90.00
#
_symmetry.space_group_name_H-M   'P 1'
#
loop_
_entity.id
_entity.type
_entity.pdbx_description
1 polymer ?
#
loop_
_entity_poly.entity_id
_entity_poly.type
_entity_poly.pdbx_seq_one_letter_code
_entity_poly.pdbx_strand_id
1 'polypeptide(L)'
;MVSVTQCIKQIKQPHGGYLSVKAFTVTTLDDGHVLNAEESIAASLVGTAVDYLSRFMDGTAVEEAFEISLLGARAMRMEAKAYWSSG
;
A
#
# COMPACT_ATOMS: atom_id res chain seq x y z
N MET A 1 17.18 -5.73 -2.04
CA MET A 1 15.78 -6.23 -2.02
C MET A 1 15.49 -6.85 -3.38
N VAL A 2 15.06 -8.11 -3.44
CA VAL A 2 14.68 -8.78 -4.70
C VAL A 2 13.18 -8.54 -4.89
N SER A 3 12.75 -8.05 -6.06
CA SER A 3 11.32 -7.88 -6.32
C SER A 3 10.66 -9.22 -6.63
N VAL A 4 9.35 -9.32 -6.37
CA VAL A 4 8.54 -10.51 -6.76
C VAL A 4 8.72 -10.81 -8.25
N THR A 5 8.79 -9.77 -9.09
CA THR A 5 9.03 -9.87 -10.53
C THR A 5 10.41 -10.44 -10.86
N GLN A 6 11.46 -10.05 -10.13
CA GLN A 6 12.80 -10.63 -10.31
C GLN A 6 12.86 -12.08 -9.84
N CYS A 7 12.15 -12.41 -8.77
CA CYS A 7 12.11 -13.77 -8.23
C CYS A 7 11.41 -14.74 -9.20
N ILE A 8 10.25 -14.35 -9.74
CA ILE A 8 9.51 -15.16 -10.73
C ILE A 8 10.33 -15.44 -12.00
N LYS A 9 11.17 -14.49 -12.43
CA LYS A 9 12.05 -14.69 -13.61
C LYS A 9 13.12 -15.77 -13.41
N GLN A 10 13.52 -16.04 -12.17
CA GLN A 10 14.56 -17.01 -11.84
C GLN A 10 14.00 -18.42 -11.61
N ILE A 11 12.69 -18.52 -11.34
CA ILE A 11 12.02 -19.78 -11.05
C ILE A 11 11.42 -20.34 -12.34
N LYS A 12 11.91 -21.50 -12.79
CA LYS A 12 11.27 -22.28 -13.87
C LYS A 12 10.19 -23.18 -13.30
N GLN A 13 9.02 -23.22 -13.95
CA GLN A 13 7.97 -24.16 -13.55
C GLN A 13 8.41 -25.62 -13.76
N PRO A 14 8.04 -26.53 -12.85
CA PRO A 14 8.28 -27.96 -13.00
C PRO A 14 7.48 -28.54 -14.17
N HIS A 15 7.92 -29.70 -14.66
CA HIS A 15 7.21 -30.40 -15.73
C HIS A 15 5.80 -30.80 -15.24
N GLY A 16 4.75 -30.31 -15.92
CA GLY A 16 3.36 -30.40 -15.46
C GLY A 16 2.75 -29.07 -15.01
N GLY A 17 3.57 -28.02 -14.83
CA GLY A 17 3.12 -26.67 -14.48
C GLY A 17 2.64 -26.54 -13.03
N TYR A 18 2.14 -25.35 -12.67
CA TYR A 18 1.37 -25.17 -11.44
C TYR A 18 -0.02 -25.81 -11.56
N LEU A 19 -0.68 -26.02 -10.41
CA LEU A 19 -2.05 -26.54 -10.35
C LEU A 19 -2.97 -25.79 -11.32
N SER A 20 -3.73 -26.54 -12.12
CA SER A 20 -4.69 -25.95 -13.05
C SER A 20 -5.70 -25.10 -12.30
N VAL A 21 -6.04 -23.92 -12.81
CA VAL A 21 -7.11 -23.08 -12.26
C VAL A 21 -8.42 -23.87 -12.12
N LYS A 22 -8.67 -24.84 -13.01
CA LYS A 22 -9.84 -25.73 -12.95
C LYS A 22 -9.88 -26.63 -11.71
N ALA A 23 -8.77 -26.81 -11.01
CA ALA A 23 -8.69 -27.56 -9.76
C ALA A 23 -9.16 -26.73 -8.54
N PHE A 24 -9.40 -25.44 -8.71
CA PHE A 24 -9.79 -24.54 -7.62
C PHE A 24 -11.26 -24.14 -7.72
N THR A 25 -11.86 -23.88 -6.56
CA THR A 25 -13.20 -23.28 -6.46
C THR A 25 -13.06 -21.77 -6.30
N VAL A 26 -13.73 -21.01 -7.17
CA VAL A 26 -13.78 -19.55 -7.03
C VAL A 26 -14.78 -19.21 -5.93
N THR A 27 -14.29 -18.55 -4.87
CA THR A 27 -15.14 -17.97 -3.83
C THR A 27 -15.03 -16.46 -3.95
N THR A 28 -16.10 -15.81 -4.39
CA THR A 28 -16.18 -14.34 -4.42
C THR A 28 -16.58 -13.87 -3.02
N LEU A 29 -15.75 -13.02 -2.41
CA LEU A 29 -16.10 -12.30 -1.20
C LEU A 29 -16.67 -10.95 -1.64
N ASP A 30 -17.99 -10.84 -1.64
CA ASP A 30 -18.73 -9.63 -1.98
C ASP A 30 -19.45 -9.14 -0.73
N ASP A 31 -19.07 -7.96 -0.25
CA ASP A 31 -19.69 -7.29 0.89
C ASP A 31 -20.84 -6.35 0.49
N GLY A 32 -21.16 -6.29 -0.82
CA GLY A 32 -22.19 -5.42 -1.38
C GLY A 32 -21.78 -3.96 -1.46
N HIS A 33 -20.53 -3.61 -1.16
CA HIS A 33 -20.04 -2.24 -1.20
C HIS A 33 -19.32 -1.96 -2.52
N VAL A 34 -19.91 -1.05 -3.32
CA VAL A 34 -19.27 -0.55 -4.53
C VAL A 34 -18.38 0.63 -4.15
N LEU A 35 -17.08 0.52 -4.43
CA LEU A 35 -16.15 1.64 -4.28
C LEU A 35 -16.62 2.81 -5.16
N ASN A 36 -16.55 4.02 -4.62
CA ASN A 36 -16.95 5.20 -5.37
C ASN A 36 -15.99 5.43 -6.56
N ALA A 37 -16.55 5.66 -7.75
CA ALA A 37 -15.76 5.75 -8.98
C ALA A 37 -14.86 7.00 -9.03
N GLU A 38 -15.26 8.07 -8.34
CA GLU A 38 -14.48 9.29 -8.16
C GLU A 38 -13.51 9.24 -6.96
N GLU A 39 -13.60 8.22 -6.12
CA GLU A 39 -12.68 7.96 -5.00
C GLU A 39 -11.36 7.33 -5.46
N SER A 40 -11.03 7.43 -6.75
CA SER A 40 -9.79 6.91 -7.33
C SER A 40 -8.58 7.68 -6.79
N ILE A 41 -8.16 7.30 -5.60
CA ILE A 41 -6.88 7.65 -5.02
C ILE A 41 -5.83 6.78 -5.71
N ALA A 42 -4.67 7.37 -6.03
CA ALA A 42 -3.55 6.60 -6.58
C ALA A 42 -3.28 5.35 -5.73
N ALA A 43 -3.14 4.19 -6.38
CA ALA A 43 -2.97 2.89 -5.71
C ALA A 43 -1.80 2.88 -4.70
N SER A 44 -0.77 3.71 -4.93
CA SER A 44 0.33 3.90 -4.00
C SER A 44 -0.09 4.53 -2.67
N LEU A 45 -1.00 5.51 -2.69
CA LEU A 45 -1.49 6.16 -1.48
C LEU A 45 -2.42 5.23 -0.70
N VAL A 46 -3.28 4.45 -1.39
CA VAL A 46 -4.08 3.39 -0.76
C VAL A 46 -3.17 2.36 -0.09
N GLY A 47 -2.15 1.87 -0.81
CA GLY A 47 -1.20 0.90 -0.25
C GLY A 47 -0.45 1.42 0.97
N THR A 48 -0.04 2.69 0.96
CA THR A 48 0.64 3.32 2.10
C THR A 48 -0.30 3.45 3.30
N ALA A 49 -1.55 3.85 3.09
CA ALA A 49 -2.54 3.95 4.16
C ALA A 49 -2.85 2.58 4.79
N VAL A 50 -3.01 1.54 3.96
CA VAL A 50 -3.23 0.16 4.43
C VAL A 50 -2.03 -0.35 5.22
N ASP A 51 -0.79 -0.11 4.76
CA ASP A 51 0.43 -0.48 5.49
C ASP A 51 0.49 0.15 6.88
N TYR A 52 0.31 1.47 6.98
CA TYR A 52 0.40 2.20 8.25
C TYR A 52 -0.71 1.79 9.22
N LEU A 53 -1.95 1.63 8.73
CA LEU A 53 -3.07 1.19 9.55
C LEU A 53 -2.89 -0.24 10.04
N SER A 54 -2.36 -1.14 9.20
CA SER A 54 -2.09 -2.53 9.59
C SER A 54 -1.05 -2.59 10.70
N ARG A 55 0.07 -1.87 10.57
CA ARG A 55 1.09 -1.77 11.61
C ARG A 55 0.53 -1.26 12.94
N PHE A 56 -0.34 -0.25 12.89
CA PHE A 56 -1.01 0.27 14.07
C PHE A 56 -1.94 -0.76 14.72
N MET A 57 -2.74 -1.48 13.90
CA MET A 57 -3.61 -2.56 14.38
C MET A 57 -2.82 -3.71 15.02
N ASP A 58 -1.60 -3.96 14.55
CA ASP A 58 -0.68 -4.96 15.11
C ASP A 58 0.06 -4.47 16.38
N GLY A 59 -0.29 -3.28 16.89
CA GLY A 59 0.21 -2.75 18.17
C GLY A 59 1.39 -1.78 18.05
N THR A 60 1.80 -1.40 16.84
CA THR A 60 2.76 -0.30 16.65
C THR A 60 2.14 1.01 17.13
N ALA A 61 2.90 1.87 17.81
CA ALA A 61 2.41 3.19 18.19
C ALA A 61 2.00 4.01 16.95
N VAL A 62 0.92 4.79 17.05
CA VAL A 62 0.39 5.54 15.89
C VAL A 62 1.41 6.55 15.36
N GLU A 63 2.21 7.16 16.23
CA GLU A 63 3.26 8.11 15.86
C GLU A 63 4.39 7.44 15.06
N GLU A 64 4.69 6.18 15.38
CA GLU A 64 5.72 5.39 14.69
C GLU A 64 5.19 4.84 13.36
N ALA A 65 3.96 4.34 13.33
CA ALA A 65 3.32 3.85 12.12
C ALA A 65 3.20 4.95 11.04
N PHE A 66 2.94 6.19 11.44
CA PHE A 66 2.77 7.34 10.56
C PHE A 66 3.98 8.29 10.52
N GLU A 67 5.16 7.88 11.01
CA GLU A 67 6.32 8.76 11.21
C GLU A 67 6.71 9.53 9.93
N ILE A 68 6.76 8.84 8.79
CA ILE A 68 7.12 9.44 7.49
C ILE A 68 6.10 10.50 7.05
N SER A 69 4.80 10.23 7.22
CA SER A 69 3.75 11.23 6.95
C SER A 69 3.88 12.44 7.86
N LEU A 70 4.18 12.23 9.14
CA LEU A 70 4.36 13.31 10.11
C LEU A 70 5.60 14.16 9.81
N LEU A 71 6.70 13.53 9.41
CA LEU A 71 7.93 14.20 8.95
C LEU A 71 7.63 15.10 7.74
N GLY A 72 6.93 14.56 6.73
CA GLY A 72 6.52 15.32 5.54
C GLY A 72 5.64 16.52 5.89
N ALA A 73 4.63 16.33 6.74
CA ALA A 73 3.73 17.40 7.18
C ALA A 73 4.48 18.52 7.93
N ARG A 74 5.46 18.15 8.78
CA ARG A 74 6.30 19.13 9.49
C ARG A 74 7.19 19.92 8.54
N ALA A 75 7.79 19.27 7.55
CA ALA A 75 8.61 19.94 6.54
C ALA A 75 7.80 20.97 5.75
N MET A 76 6.62 20.60 5.25
CA MET A 76 5.74 21.52 4.52
C MET A 76 5.29 22.73 5.37
N ARG A 77 5.02 22.51 6.67
CA ARG A 77 4.68 23.60 7.58
C ARG A 77 5.83 24.58 7.79
N MET A 78 7.09 24.10 7.77
CA MET A 78 8.27 24.96 7.85
C MET A 78 8.46 25.77 6.57
N GLU A 79 8.25 25.17 5.40
CA GLU A 79 8.30 25.87 4.12
C GLU A 79 7.23 26.96 4.04
N ALA A 80 5.97 26.67 4.35
CA ALA A 80 4.89 27.66 4.34
C ALA A 80 5.17 28.87 5.25
N LYS A 81 5.82 28.64 6.40
CA LYS A 81 6.25 29.70 7.31
C LYS A 81 7.40 30.54 6.74
N ALA A 82 8.35 29.91 6.04
CA ALA A 82 9.44 30.60 5.36
C ALA A 82 8.92 31.53 4.24
N TYR A 83 7.99 31.04 3.42
CA TYR A 83 7.34 31.83 2.35
C TYR A 83 6.60 33.06 2.89
N TRP A 84 5.88 32.94 4.02
CA TRP A 84 5.17 34.07 4.63
C TRP A 84 6.10 35.08 5.31
N SER A 85 7.30 34.68 5.75
CA SER A 85 8.27 35.58 6.38
C SER A 85 9.15 36.37 5.41
N SER A 86 9.06 36.08 4.11
CA SER A 86 9.88 36.68 3.05
C SER A 86 9.15 37.70 2.17
N GLY A 87 7.91 38.08 2.51
CA GLY A 87 7.12 39.14 1.85
C GLY A 87 6.87 40.31 2.80
#